data_AF-A0A1C6JWN5-F1
#
_entry.id   AF-A0A1C6JWN5-F1
#
_cell.length_a   1.000
_cell.length_b   1.000
_cell.length_c   1.000
_cell.angle_alpha   90.00
_cell.angle_beta   90.00
_cell.angle_gamma   90.00
#
_symmetry.space_group_name_H-M   'P 1'
#
loop_
_entity.id
_entity.type
_entity.pdbx_description
1 polymer ?
#
loop_
_entity_poly.entity_id
_entity_poly.type
_entity_poly.pdbx_seq_one_letter_code
_entity_poly.pdbx_strand_id
1 'polypeptide(L)'
;MLSRKGDGKLIKRKKRKDIQALRSRTRRKSSLGIRSVRKSPFSARSLFGKVSLCAFGKEIKEQVKKASLTIEAAFALPLFFFGMVTMIHFMDVYRIQTEHLSKLCQSAKEAGMYAYVVGGDGVEEITLPDVYKYKPIGGLIPLPVKWQYNKVRVHAWTGADRGNGNSEENEKPENMVYVTVSGSVYHKKLNCSHLNLSVTKVSGGNVSSRRNENGEKYHACESCSRGQAPESTVYITKSGNRYHNDKNCSGLKRSVRLVKESEAGNLHACKRCG
;
A
#
# COMPACT_ATOMS: atom_id res chain seq x y z
N MET A 1 -53.86 -52.92 77.03
CA MET A 1 -52.40 -52.72 76.88
C MET A 1 -51.84 -53.81 75.98
N LEU A 2 -51.73 -53.53 74.68
CA LEU A 2 -51.22 -54.45 73.65
C LEU A 2 -50.11 -53.71 72.91
N SER A 3 -48.85 -53.99 73.25
CA SER A 3 -47.70 -53.35 72.60
C SER A 3 -47.08 -54.28 71.56
N ARG A 4 -47.06 -53.76 70.33
CA ARG A 4 -46.82 -54.42 69.04
C ARG A 4 -45.36 -54.83 68.86
N LYS A 5 -45.13 -56.12 68.58
CA LYS A 5 -43.83 -56.69 68.17
C LYS A 5 -44.02 -57.38 66.80
N GLY A 6 -44.22 -56.60 65.73
CA GLY A 6 -44.62 -57.14 64.41
C GLY A 6 -44.14 -56.40 63.15
N ASP A 7 -43.74 -55.13 63.22
CA ASP A 7 -43.67 -54.30 62.00
C ASP A 7 -42.27 -54.16 61.36
N GLY A 8 -41.21 -54.63 62.02
CA GLY A 8 -39.82 -54.43 61.55
C GLY A 8 -39.36 -55.30 60.38
N LYS A 9 -39.97 -56.48 60.16
CA LYS A 9 -39.56 -57.43 59.10
C LYS A 9 -40.23 -57.15 57.75
N LEU A 10 -41.46 -56.64 57.75
CA LEU A 10 -42.25 -56.36 56.54
C LEU A 10 -41.76 -55.07 55.84
N ILE A 11 -41.37 -54.05 56.61
CA ILE A 11 -40.81 -52.79 56.09
C ILE A 11 -39.42 -53.02 55.46
N LYS A 12 -38.57 -53.91 56.02
CA LYS A 12 -37.26 -54.26 55.45
C LYS A 12 -37.34 -55.05 54.14
N ARG A 13 -38.37 -55.89 53.95
CA ARG A 13 -38.57 -56.65 52.70
C ARG A 13 -39.12 -55.79 51.56
N LYS A 14 -40.00 -54.82 51.85
CA LYS A 14 -40.52 -53.87 50.84
C LYS A 14 -39.41 -52.94 50.32
N LYS A 15 -38.61 -52.36 51.24
CA LYS A 15 -37.44 -51.52 50.89
C LYS A 15 -36.40 -52.24 50.02
N ARG A 16 -36.16 -53.55 50.22
CA ARG A 16 -35.21 -54.31 49.38
C ARG A 16 -35.73 -54.60 47.97
N LYS A 17 -37.03 -54.85 47.80
CA LYS A 17 -37.63 -55.06 46.47
C LYS A 17 -37.70 -53.77 45.66
N ASP A 18 -37.98 -52.63 46.32
CA ASP A 18 -38.01 -51.32 45.66
C ASP A 18 -36.61 -50.86 45.20
N ILE A 19 -35.56 -51.16 45.98
CA ILE A 19 -34.15 -50.89 45.59
C ILE A 19 -33.69 -51.77 44.42
N GLN A 20 -34.18 -53.02 44.33
CA GLN A 20 -33.82 -53.93 43.23
C GLN A 20 -34.59 -53.59 41.94
N ALA A 21 -35.82 -53.08 42.04
CA ALA A 21 -36.60 -52.57 40.91
C ALA A 21 -36.09 -51.22 40.37
N LEU A 22 -35.51 -50.36 41.23
CA LEU A 22 -34.76 -49.17 40.80
C LEU A 22 -33.48 -49.55 40.06
N ARG A 23 -32.70 -50.54 40.54
CA ARG A 23 -31.47 -51.01 39.87
C ARG A 23 -31.70 -51.66 38.49
N SER A 24 -32.86 -52.26 38.24
CA SER A 24 -33.16 -52.87 36.93
C SER A 24 -33.72 -51.86 35.90
N ARG A 25 -34.40 -50.80 36.34
CA ARG A 25 -34.83 -49.69 35.46
C ARG A 25 -33.71 -48.73 35.07
N THR A 26 -32.67 -48.55 35.90
CA THR A 26 -31.48 -47.75 35.51
C THR A 26 -30.58 -48.46 34.50
N ARG A 27 -30.87 -49.72 34.12
CA ARG A 27 -30.04 -50.50 33.19
C ARG A 27 -30.54 -50.55 31.75
N ARG A 28 -31.51 -49.73 31.37
CA ARG A 28 -31.88 -49.52 29.95
C ARG A 28 -32.17 -48.04 29.69
N LYS A 29 -31.44 -47.48 28.71
CA LYS A 29 -31.46 -46.09 28.18
C LYS A 29 -30.59 -45.05 28.91
N SER A 30 -29.27 -45.18 28.77
CA SER A 30 -28.37 -44.03 28.55
C SER A 30 -26.99 -44.48 28.06
N SER A 31 -26.80 -44.53 26.74
CA SER A 31 -25.47 -44.59 26.10
C SER A 31 -24.98 -43.19 25.66
N LEU A 32 -25.49 -42.14 26.31
CA LEU A 32 -24.89 -40.81 26.33
C LEU A 32 -24.43 -40.59 27.77
N GLY A 33 -23.11 -40.70 27.97
CA GLY A 33 -22.47 -40.70 29.28
C GLY A 33 -21.01 -40.32 29.14
N ILE A 34 -20.81 -39.03 28.91
CA ILE A 34 -19.58 -38.25 29.05
C ILE A 34 -18.75 -38.77 30.24
N ARG A 35 -17.63 -39.44 29.93
CA ARG A 35 -16.50 -39.55 30.84
C ARG A 35 -15.60 -38.34 30.60
N SER A 36 -15.78 -37.30 31.39
CA SER A 36 -14.81 -36.22 31.55
C SER A 36 -13.58 -36.77 32.29
N VAL A 37 -12.74 -37.50 31.58
CA VAL A 37 -11.35 -37.67 31.99
C VAL A 37 -10.71 -36.31 31.77
N ARG A 38 -10.59 -35.55 32.85
CA ARG A 38 -9.74 -34.37 32.96
C ARG A 38 -8.30 -34.81 32.71
N LYS A 39 -7.91 -34.94 31.45
CA LYS A 39 -6.50 -34.98 31.05
C LYS A 39 -6.00 -33.56 31.20
N SER A 40 -5.24 -33.32 32.26
CA SER A 40 -4.41 -32.13 32.40
C SER A 40 -3.58 -31.96 31.11
N PRO A 41 -3.58 -30.78 30.46
CA PRO A 41 -2.38 -30.36 29.77
C PRO A 41 -1.35 -30.00 30.84
N PHE A 42 -0.07 -30.08 30.54
CA PHE A 42 1.04 -29.92 31.49
C PHE A 42 1.30 -31.13 32.41
N SER A 43 1.91 -32.16 31.82
CA SER A 43 3.10 -32.72 32.47
C SER A 43 4.25 -32.51 31.48
N ALA A 44 5.13 -31.59 31.83
CA ALA A 44 6.41 -31.40 31.17
C ALA A 44 7.19 -32.71 31.31
N ARG A 45 7.16 -33.54 30.27
CA ARG A 45 8.11 -34.65 30.15
C ARG A 45 9.39 -34.07 29.58
N SER A 46 10.42 -34.14 30.41
CA SER A 46 11.79 -33.76 30.14
C SER A 46 12.25 -34.22 28.75
N LEU A 47 12.59 -33.25 27.91
CA LEU A 47 13.24 -33.43 26.62
C LEU A 47 14.73 -33.75 26.81
N PHE A 48 15.09 -34.85 27.46
CA PHE A 48 16.46 -35.39 27.42
C PHE A 48 16.44 -36.91 27.58
N GLY A 49 16.00 -37.58 26.52
CA GLY A 49 16.14 -39.01 26.36
C GLY A 49 16.19 -39.29 24.86
N LYS A 50 17.28 -39.89 24.41
CA LYS A 50 17.59 -40.23 23.02
C LYS A 50 16.51 -41.16 22.44
N VAL A 51 15.39 -40.61 22.00
CA VAL A 51 14.38 -41.34 21.22
C VAL A 51 14.39 -40.77 19.82
N SER A 52 14.76 -41.64 18.88
CA SER A 52 14.94 -41.33 17.47
C SER A 52 13.73 -40.61 16.88
N LEU A 53 13.97 -39.37 16.43
CA LEU A 53 13.07 -38.52 15.66
C LEU A 53 12.53 -39.22 14.38
N CYS A 54 13.18 -40.31 13.95
CA CYS A 54 12.79 -41.08 12.78
C CYS A 54 11.57 -42.00 13.00
N ALA A 55 11.25 -42.40 14.23
CA ALA A 55 10.05 -43.20 14.51
C ALA A 55 8.78 -42.33 14.48
N PHE A 56 8.86 -41.13 15.08
CA PHE A 56 7.77 -40.15 15.08
C PHE A 56 7.49 -39.59 13.67
N GLY A 57 8.53 -39.45 12.84
CA GLY A 57 8.38 -39.03 11.44
C GLY A 57 7.71 -40.06 10.54
N LYS A 58 7.85 -41.36 10.81
CA LYS A 58 7.21 -42.42 10.01
C LYS A 58 5.70 -42.50 10.27
N GLU A 59 5.29 -42.36 11.52
CA GLU A 59 3.88 -42.46 11.94
C GLU A 59 3.05 -41.24 11.48
N ILE A 60 3.66 -40.05 11.44
CA ILE A 60 3.06 -38.85 10.82
C ILE A 60 2.94 -39.03 9.30
N LYS A 61 3.96 -39.58 8.63
CA LYS A 61 3.98 -39.75 7.16
C LYS A 61 2.91 -40.73 6.66
N GLU A 62 2.55 -41.72 7.48
CA GLU A 62 1.53 -42.73 7.14
C GLU A 62 0.10 -42.21 7.30
N GLN A 63 -0.16 -41.36 8.31
CA GLN A 63 -1.44 -40.68 8.50
C GLN A 63 -1.65 -39.53 7.49
N VAL A 64 -0.58 -38.84 7.08
CA VAL A 64 -0.63 -37.72 6.11
C VAL A 64 -0.96 -38.20 4.69
N LYS A 65 -0.61 -39.43 4.30
CA LYS A 65 -0.92 -39.98 2.96
C LYS A 65 -2.42 -40.22 2.70
N LYS A 66 -3.24 -40.43 3.74
CA LYS A 66 -4.70 -40.67 3.60
C LYS A 66 -5.56 -39.42 3.80
N ALA A 67 -4.97 -38.34 4.31
CA ALA A 67 -5.65 -37.06 4.57
C ALA A 67 -5.03 -35.88 3.80
N SER A 68 -4.20 -36.15 2.78
CA SER A 68 -3.40 -35.12 2.09
C SER A 68 -4.27 -34.00 1.51
N LEU A 69 -5.45 -34.33 0.97
CA LEU A 69 -6.33 -33.36 0.33
C LEU A 69 -6.92 -32.31 1.30
N THR A 70 -7.18 -32.68 2.57
CA THR A 70 -7.67 -31.73 3.58
C THR A 70 -6.53 -30.95 4.23
N ILE A 71 -5.35 -31.56 4.38
CA ILE A 71 -4.14 -30.91 4.90
C ILE A 71 -3.62 -29.86 3.91
N GLU A 72 -3.61 -30.19 2.61
CA GLU A 72 -3.25 -29.26 1.55
C GLU A 72 -4.18 -28.04 1.55
N ALA A 73 -5.50 -28.23 1.65
CA ALA A 73 -6.46 -27.14 1.75
C ALA A 73 -6.32 -26.32 3.05
N ALA A 74 -6.03 -26.99 4.18
CA ALA A 74 -5.85 -26.35 5.49
C ALA A 74 -4.60 -25.45 5.55
N PHE A 75 -3.56 -25.72 4.74
CA PHE A 75 -2.40 -24.83 4.60
C PHE A 75 -2.53 -23.83 3.45
N ALA A 76 -3.21 -24.19 2.36
CA ALA A 76 -3.39 -23.31 1.21
C ALA A 76 -4.19 -22.05 1.54
N LEU A 77 -5.27 -22.17 2.33
CA LEU A 77 -6.10 -21.02 2.70
C LEU A 77 -5.35 -19.98 3.56
N PRO A 78 -4.71 -20.35 4.69
CA PRO A 78 -3.91 -19.39 5.46
C PRO A 78 -2.77 -18.77 4.67
N LEU A 79 -2.08 -19.55 3.81
CA LEU A 79 -1.02 -19.03 2.95
C LEU A 79 -1.56 -18.01 1.94
N PHE A 80 -2.74 -18.26 1.37
CA PHE A 80 -3.39 -17.33 0.45
C PHE A 80 -3.77 -16.01 1.13
N PHE A 81 -4.41 -16.06 2.30
CA PHE A 81 -4.73 -14.85 3.07
C PHE A 81 -3.47 -14.11 3.53
N PHE A 82 -2.43 -14.84 3.94
CA PHE A 82 -1.13 -14.25 4.25
C PHE A 82 -0.51 -13.54 3.04
N GLY A 83 -0.60 -14.15 1.84
CA GLY A 83 -0.19 -13.53 0.58
C GLY A 83 -0.94 -12.23 0.27
N MET A 84 -2.26 -12.21 0.45
CA MET A 84 -3.06 -10.99 0.25
C MET A 84 -2.70 -9.90 1.26
N VAL A 85 -2.56 -10.24 2.54
CA VAL A 85 -2.20 -9.28 3.61
C VAL A 85 -0.80 -8.71 3.37
N THR A 86 0.18 -9.55 3.01
CA THR A 86 1.53 -9.08 2.68
C THR A 86 1.54 -8.16 1.46
N MET A 87 0.79 -8.48 0.42
CA MET A 87 0.67 -7.63 -0.78
C MET A 87 0.06 -6.25 -0.44
N ILE A 88 -1.00 -6.21 0.37
CA ILE A 88 -1.60 -4.95 0.86
C ILE A 88 -0.56 -4.12 1.65
N HIS A 89 0.21 -4.75 2.55
CA HIS A 89 1.27 -4.06 3.27
C HIS A 89 2.33 -3.46 2.35
N PHE A 90 2.76 -4.18 1.31
CA PHE A 90 3.70 -3.63 0.34
C PHE A 90 3.14 -2.41 -0.40
N MET A 91 1.86 -2.41 -0.74
CA MET A 91 1.21 -1.26 -1.39
C MET A 91 1.18 -0.03 -0.47
N ASP A 92 0.86 -0.22 0.81
CA ASP A 92 0.84 0.88 1.80
C ASP A 92 2.24 1.47 2.02
N VAL A 93 3.26 0.61 2.14
CA VAL A 93 4.67 1.03 2.23
C VAL A 93 5.05 1.86 1.00
N TYR A 94 4.73 1.35 -0.19
CA TYR A 94 5.07 2.01 -1.45
C TYR A 94 4.39 3.37 -1.57
N ARG A 95 3.09 3.45 -1.22
CA ARG A 95 2.35 4.72 -1.22
C ARG A 95 3.07 5.77 -0.37
N ILE A 96 3.42 5.43 0.86
CA ILE A 96 4.08 6.36 1.78
C ILE A 96 5.47 6.76 1.25
N GLN A 97 6.24 5.80 0.74
CA GLN A 97 7.53 6.10 0.09
C GLN A 97 7.38 7.09 -1.07
N THR A 98 6.38 6.91 -1.93
CA THR A 98 6.16 7.82 -3.08
C THR A 98 5.68 9.20 -2.65
N GLU A 99 4.83 9.30 -1.63
CA GLU A 99 4.38 10.58 -1.08
C GLU A 99 5.55 11.38 -0.47
N HIS A 100 6.40 10.73 0.33
CA HIS A 100 7.59 11.37 0.89
C HIS A 100 8.59 11.78 -0.21
N LEU A 101 8.92 10.86 -1.12
CA LEU A 101 9.85 11.14 -2.21
C LEU A 101 9.40 12.30 -3.11
N SER A 102 8.10 12.37 -3.44
CA SER A 102 7.57 13.45 -4.28
C SER A 102 7.65 14.82 -3.60
N LYS A 103 7.33 14.89 -2.30
CA LYS A 103 7.45 16.11 -1.49
C LYS A 103 8.90 16.58 -1.39
N LEU A 104 9.82 15.67 -1.09
CA LEU A 104 11.25 15.99 -1.05
C LEU A 104 11.80 16.47 -2.37
N CYS A 105 11.41 15.83 -3.47
CA CYS A 105 11.83 16.26 -4.80
C CYS A 105 11.33 17.67 -5.10
N GLN A 106 10.12 18.02 -4.65
CA GLN A 106 9.59 19.36 -4.81
C GLN A 106 10.37 20.39 -3.97
N SER A 107 10.55 20.13 -2.67
CA SER A 107 11.32 21.02 -1.78
C SER A 107 12.77 21.17 -2.23
N ALA A 108 13.39 20.08 -2.71
CA ALA A 108 14.74 20.12 -3.26
C ALA A 108 14.80 21.02 -4.50
N LYS A 109 13.86 20.91 -5.43
CA LYS A 109 13.79 21.81 -6.60
C LYS A 109 13.58 23.27 -6.22
N GLU A 110 12.75 23.54 -5.22
CA GLU A 110 12.55 24.90 -4.70
C GLU A 110 13.84 25.44 -4.06
N ALA A 111 14.58 24.63 -3.30
CA ALA A 111 15.90 25.00 -2.77
C ALA A 111 16.94 25.21 -3.90
N GLY A 112 16.94 24.33 -4.91
CA GLY A 112 17.76 24.41 -6.12
C GLY A 112 17.58 25.73 -6.87
N MET A 113 16.36 26.23 -6.91
CA MET A 113 15.99 27.47 -7.57
C MET A 113 16.53 28.74 -6.89
N TYR A 114 16.63 28.75 -5.56
CA TYR A 114 17.11 29.90 -4.78
C TYR A 114 18.57 29.77 -4.32
N ALA A 115 19.29 28.73 -4.78
CA ALA A 115 20.66 28.45 -4.36
C ALA A 115 21.63 29.61 -4.63
N TYR A 116 21.40 30.37 -5.69
CA TYR A 116 22.23 31.51 -6.09
C TYR A 116 22.33 32.60 -5.00
N VAL A 117 21.35 32.65 -4.09
CA VAL A 117 21.28 33.62 -2.97
C VAL A 117 22.19 33.22 -1.81
N VAL A 118 22.61 31.95 -1.72
CA VAL A 118 23.36 31.41 -0.57
C VAL A 118 24.88 31.58 -0.70
N GLY A 119 25.36 32.19 -1.79
CA GLY A 119 26.66 32.84 -1.82
C GLY A 119 27.76 32.09 -2.58
N GLY A 120 28.37 32.85 -3.48
CA GLY A 120 29.83 32.93 -3.69
C GLY A 120 30.53 31.85 -4.51
N ASP A 121 30.04 30.61 -4.50
CA ASP A 121 30.62 29.55 -5.32
C ASP A 121 29.48 28.75 -5.95
N GLY A 122 29.57 28.47 -7.24
CA GLY A 122 28.51 27.83 -8.00
C GLY A 122 28.26 26.42 -7.49
N VAL A 123 27.42 26.26 -6.46
CA VAL A 123 27.04 24.94 -5.94
C VAL A 123 26.25 24.23 -7.04
N GLU A 124 26.92 23.46 -7.89
CA GLU A 124 26.29 22.77 -9.03
C GLU A 124 25.18 21.80 -8.59
N GLU A 125 25.27 21.26 -7.38
CA GLU A 125 24.31 20.30 -6.82
C GLU A 125 23.97 20.57 -5.34
N ILE A 126 22.66 20.56 -5.02
CA ILE A 126 22.14 20.62 -3.66
C ILE A 126 21.58 19.26 -3.27
N THR A 127 21.94 18.79 -2.08
CA THR A 127 21.42 17.53 -1.52
C THR A 127 20.51 17.81 -0.32
N LEU A 128 19.25 17.38 -0.39
CA LEU A 128 18.31 17.46 0.73
C LEU A 128 18.11 16.05 1.34
N PRO A 129 18.44 15.86 2.63
CA PRO A 129 18.11 14.65 3.36
C PRO A 129 16.66 14.68 3.88
N ASP A 130 16.01 13.53 3.92
CA ASP A 130 14.74 13.29 4.63
C ASP A 130 14.89 12.11 5.57
N VAL A 131 14.40 12.29 6.79
CA VAL A 131 14.36 11.24 7.79
C VAL A 131 12.95 11.18 8.31
N TYR A 132 12.25 10.09 8.00
CA TYR A 132 10.89 9.90 8.44
C TYR A 132 10.70 8.52 9.07
N LYS A 133 9.76 8.48 10.01
CA LYS A 133 9.42 7.30 10.79
C LYS A 133 8.08 6.77 10.27
N TYR A 134 8.06 5.54 9.78
CA TYR A 134 6.86 4.91 9.24
C TYR A 134 6.49 3.66 10.04
N LYS A 135 5.21 3.59 10.42
CA LYS A 135 4.60 2.44 11.07
C LYS A 135 3.70 1.73 10.04
N PRO A 136 4.01 0.49 9.64
CA PRO A 136 3.16 -0.25 8.73
C PRO A 136 1.80 -0.53 9.35
N ILE A 137 0.75 -0.34 8.54
CA ILE A 137 -0.64 -0.57 8.92
C ILE A 137 -0.85 -2.07 8.91
N GLY A 138 -0.73 -2.71 10.07
CA GLY A 138 -0.92 -4.16 10.24
C GLY A 138 -1.73 -4.48 11.47
N GLY A 139 -3.06 -4.53 11.33
CA GLY A 139 -3.99 -4.81 12.42
C GLY A 139 -3.85 -6.20 13.06
N LEU A 140 -3.00 -7.08 12.52
CA LEU A 140 -2.77 -8.43 13.04
C LEU A 140 -1.38 -8.62 13.69
N ILE A 141 -0.38 -7.80 13.33
CA ILE A 141 1.00 -7.90 13.83
C ILE A 141 1.52 -6.48 14.07
N PRO A 142 1.74 -6.06 15.34
CA PRO A 142 2.34 -4.76 15.64
C PRO A 142 3.82 -4.78 15.24
N LEU A 143 4.10 -4.39 14.00
CA LEU A 143 5.47 -4.28 13.51
C LEU A 143 6.16 -3.06 14.15
N PRO A 144 7.46 -3.18 14.49
CA PRO A 144 8.23 -2.08 15.03
C PRO A 144 8.31 -0.95 14.01
N VAL A 145 8.38 0.28 14.53
CA VAL A 145 8.46 1.45 13.67
C VAL A 145 9.84 1.51 13.02
N LYS A 146 9.88 1.68 11.69
CA LYS A 146 11.12 1.72 10.93
C LYS A 146 11.49 3.17 10.60
N TRP A 147 12.77 3.50 10.78
CA TRP A 147 13.37 4.73 10.31
C TRP A 147 13.78 4.58 8.85
N GLN A 148 13.37 5.54 8.02
CA GLN A 148 13.77 5.60 6.62
C GLN A 148 14.59 6.87 6.39
N TYR A 149 15.70 6.70 5.69
CA TYR A 149 16.59 7.78 5.27
C TYR A 149 16.52 7.88 3.76
N ASN A 150 16.10 9.03 3.26
CA ASN A 150 16.10 9.33 1.82
C ASN A 150 16.96 10.57 1.58
N LYS A 151 17.57 10.65 0.40
CA LYS A 151 18.29 11.85 -0.04
C LYS A 151 17.98 12.11 -1.49
N VAL A 152 17.71 13.37 -1.80
CA VAL A 152 17.50 13.82 -3.18
C VAL A 152 18.60 14.80 -3.52
N ARG A 153 19.25 14.59 -4.66
CA ARG A 153 20.18 15.55 -5.26
C ARG A 153 19.50 16.25 -6.42
N VAL A 154 19.66 17.56 -6.50
CA VAL A 154 19.19 18.38 -7.61
C VAL A 154 20.28 19.32 -8.04
N HIS A 155 20.32 19.67 -9.32
CA HIS A 155 21.17 20.74 -9.79
C HIS A 155 20.62 22.08 -9.31
N ALA A 156 21.51 22.96 -8.86
CA ALA A 156 21.14 24.33 -8.58
C ALA A 156 20.89 25.10 -9.88
N TRP A 157 20.04 26.13 -9.78
CA TRP A 157 19.89 27.11 -10.84
C TRP A 157 21.05 28.08 -10.81
N THR A 158 21.93 28.01 -11.82
CA THR A 158 23.11 28.88 -11.96
C THR A 158 22.83 30.14 -12.79
N GLY A 159 21.57 30.39 -13.17
CA GLY A 159 21.24 31.45 -14.12
C GLY A 159 21.57 31.08 -15.56
N ALA A 160 21.17 31.94 -16.49
CA ALA A 160 21.68 31.94 -17.85
C ALA A 160 22.70 33.08 -17.93
N ASP A 161 23.98 32.75 -18.11
CA ASP A 161 25.03 33.76 -18.38
C ASP A 161 24.66 34.54 -19.64
N ARG A 162 24.03 35.69 -19.45
CA ARG A 162 23.94 36.74 -20.47
C ARG A 162 24.92 37.79 -20.00
N GLY A 163 26.14 37.71 -20.56
CA GLY A 163 27.27 38.54 -20.18
C GLY A 163 26.88 39.99 -19.89
N ASN A 164 26.88 40.33 -18.61
CA ASN A 164 27.06 41.69 -18.13
C ASN A 164 27.59 41.58 -16.71
N GLY A 165 28.91 41.74 -16.57
CA GLY A 165 29.62 41.62 -15.31
C GLY A 165 29.43 42.83 -14.43
N ASN A 166 28.27 42.94 -13.79
CA ASN A 166 28.06 43.77 -12.60
C ASN A 166 27.29 42.95 -11.58
N SER A 167 28.02 42.15 -10.80
CA SER A 167 27.52 41.49 -9.61
C SER A 167 27.29 42.53 -8.52
N GLU A 168 26.09 43.12 -8.48
CA GLU A 168 25.65 43.88 -7.32
C GLU A 168 25.27 42.91 -6.19
N GLU A 169 26.07 42.97 -5.12
CA GLU A 169 26.13 42.07 -3.97
C GLU A 169 24.92 42.18 -3.01
N ASN A 170 23.77 42.68 -3.48
CA ASN A 170 22.57 42.88 -2.65
C ASN A 170 21.26 42.68 -3.43
N GLU A 171 21.18 41.76 -4.38
CA GLU A 171 19.89 41.34 -4.94
C GLU A 171 19.10 40.54 -3.88
N LYS A 172 17.98 41.10 -3.41
CA LYS A 172 16.98 40.34 -2.66
C LYS A 172 16.55 39.13 -3.51
N PRO A 173 16.23 37.97 -2.91
CA PRO A 173 15.72 36.83 -3.64
C PRO A 173 14.48 37.25 -4.45
N GLU A 174 14.61 37.32 -5.76
CA GLU A 174 13.47 37.52 -6.65
C GLU A 174 12.72 36.21 -6.79
N ASN A 175 11.39 36.28 -6.78
CA ASN A 175 10.58 35.10 -7.00
C ASN A 175 10.84 34.53 -8.40
N MET A 176 11.03 33.22 -8.46
CA MET A 176 11.26 32.52 -9.71
C MET A 176 9.95 31.86 -10.16
N VAL A 177 9.63 32.00 -11.45
CA VAL A 177 8.38 31.51 -12.05
C VAL A 177 8.64 30.61 -13.24
N TYR A 178 7.74 29.67 -13.46
CA TYR A 178 7.76 28.73 -14.57
C TYR A 178 6.94 29.28 -15.74
N VAL A 179 7.57 29.38 -16.90
CA VAL A 179 6.95 29.86 -18.14
C VAL A 179 7.11 28.80 -19.22
N THR A 180 6.04 28.54 -19.97
CA THR A 180 6.14 27.67 -21.15
C THR A 180 6.54 28.50 -22.37
N VAL A 181 7.30 27.92 -23.30
CA VAL A 181 7.82 28.63 -24.48
C VAL A 181 6.71 29.36 -25.27
N SER A 182 5.53 28.76 -25.35
CA SER A 182 4.36 29.29 -26.08
C SER A 182 3.23 29.76 -25.16
N GLY A 183 3.45 29.86 -23.85
CA GLY A 183 2.40 30.18 -22.88
C GLY A 183 2.20 31.67 -22.66
N SER A 184 0.96 32.07 -22.36
CA SER A 184 0.56 33.44 -22.02
C SER A 184 0.44 33.69 -20.51
N VAL A 185 0.75 32.68 -19.69
CA VAL A 185 0.70 32.77 -18.22
C VAL A 185 1.97 32.21 -17.60
N TYR A 186 2.33 32.76 -16.43
CA TYR A 186 3.38 32.20 -15.59
C TYR A 186 2.77 31.34 -14.48
N HIS A 187 3.56 30.40 -13.97
CA HIS A 187 3.17 29.47 -12.92
C HIS A 187 4.18 29.51 -11.77
N LYS A 188 3.72 29.55 -10.51
CA LYS A 188 4.60 29.47 -9.34
C LYS A 188 4.98 28.04 -8.95
N LYS A 189 4.21 27.04 -9.40
CA LYS A 189 4.41 25.62 -9.04
C LYS A 189 4.58 24.74 -10.27
N LEU A 190 5.63 23.92 -10.29
CA LEU A 190 5.92 22.96 -11.38
C LEU A 190 4.83 21.87 -11.51
N ASN A 191 4.17 21.53 -10.40
CA ASN A 191 3.12 20.52 -10.34
C ASN A 191 1.73 21.07 -10.75
N CYS A 192 1.65 22.31 -11.25
CA CYS A 192 0.40 22.83 -11.77
C CYS A 192 -0.13 21.92 -12.88
N SER A 193 -1.42 21.60 -12.89
CA SER A 193 -2.06 20.75 -13.90
C SER A 193 -1.98 21.31 -15.33
N HIS A 194 -1.74 22.62 -15.47
CA HIS A 194 -1.45 23.27 -16.75
C HIS A 194 0.00 23.11 -17.20
N LEU A 195 0.92 22.71 -16.33
CA LEU A 195 2.30 22.36 -16.69
C LEU A 195 2.48 20.84 -16.76
N ASN A 196 2.13 20.15 -15.67
CA ASN A 196 2.26 18.72 -15.51
C ASN A 196 0.94 18.00 -15.82
N LEU A 197 0.77 17.56 -17.07
CA LEU A 197 -0.39 16.80 -17.51
C LEU A 197 -0.35 15.38 -16.94
N SER A 198 -1.49 14.90 -16.43
CA SER A 198 -1.66 13.50 -16.08
C SER A 198 -1.88 12.67 -17.35
N VAL A 199 -0.80 12.12 -17.90
CA VAL A 199 -0.83 11.25 -19.09
C VAL A 199 -1.01 9.79 -18.66
N THR A 200 -2.01 9.11 -19.22
CA THR A 200 -2.26 7.68 -19.01
C THR A 200 -2.02 6.90 -20.29
N LYS A 201 -1.43 5.71 -20.15
CA LYS A 201 -1.24 4.76 -21.25
C LYS A 201 -2.46 3.86 -21.35
N VAL A 202 -3.02 3.72 -22.55
CA VAL A 202 -4.20 2.90 -22.82
C VAL A 202 -3.97 2.09 -24.09
N SER A 203 -4.51 0.87 -24.15
CA SER A 203 -4.48 0.10 -25.39
C SER A 203 -5.32 0.76 -26.48
N GLY A 204 -4.82 0.82 -27.72
CA GLY A 204 -5.50 1.49 -28.83
C GLY A 204 -6.92 1.01 -29.10
N GLY A 205 -7.17 -0.30 -28.94
CA GLY A 205 -8.49 -0.89 -29.10
C GLY A 205 -9.54 -0.37 -28.10
N ASN A 206 -9.10 0.13 -26.94
CA ASN A 206 -9.98 0.64 -25.88
C ASN A 206 -10.17 2.16 -25.91
N VAL A 207 -9.56 2.87 -26.85
CA VAL A 207 -9.61 4.35 -26.90
C VAL A 207 -11.01 4.83 -27.27
N SER A 208 -11.66 4.13 -28.20
CA SER A 208 -13.00 4.46 -28.69
C SER A 208 -14.09 4.32 -27.63
N SER A 209 -13.90 3.45 -26.63
CA SER A 209 -14.82 3.25 -25.50
C SER A 209 -14.53 4.17 -24.31
N ARG A 210 -13.31 4.71 -24.21
CA ARG A 210 -12.92 5.64 -23.14
C ARG A 210 -13.48 7.04 -23.36
N ARG A 211 -13.75 7.74 -22.26
CA ARG A 211 -14.15 9.15 -22.23
C ARG A 211 -13.22 9.95 -21.33
N ASN A 212 -13.13 11.24 -21.57
CA ASN A 212 -12.42 12.17 -20.68
C ASN A 212 -13.29 12.54 -19.46
N GLU A 213 -12.78 13.37 -18.56
CA GLU A 213 -13.52 13.82 -17.36
C GLU A 213 -14.83 14.55 -17.69
N ASN A 214 -14.93 15.13 -18.89
CA ASN A 214 -16.11 15.84 -19.38
C ASN A 214 -17.07 14.94 -20.20
N GLY A 215 -16.77 13.65 -20.33
CA GLY A 215 -17.59 12.71 -21.11
C GLY A 215 -17.37 12.73 -22.62
N GLU A 216 -16.34 13.42 -23.12
CA GLU A 216 -16.03 13.54 -24.54
C GLU A 216 -15.23 12.33 -25.05
N LYS A 217 -15.30 12.08 -26.37
CA LYS A 217 -14.53 11.04 -27.07
C LYS A 217 -13.10 11.50 -27.35
N TYR A 218 -12.18 10.55 -27.42
CA TYR A 218 -10.81 10.82 -27.84
C TYR A 218 -10.67 10.77 -29.37
N HIS A 219 -10.16 11.84 -29.94
CA HIS A 219 -9.90 12.00 -31.36
C HIS A 219 -8.39 11.93 -31.65
N ALA A 220 -8.03 11.73 -32.92
CA ALA A 220 -6.62 11.70 -33.31
C ALA A 220 -5.94 13.05 -33.05
N CYS A 221 -4.72 13.01 -32.51
CA CYS A 221 -3.90 14.20 -32.43
C CYS A 221 -3.47 14.67 -33.84
N GLU A 222 -3.55 15.98 -34.08
CA GLU A 222 -3.21 16.62 -35.35
C GLU A 222 -1.72 16.56 -35.71
N SER A 223 -0.84 16.42 -34.72
CA SER A 223 0.61 16.37 -34.94
C SER A 223 1.15 14.94 -35.01
N CYS A 224 0.85 14.10 -34.02
CA CYS A 224 1.43 12.74 -33.92
C CYS A 224 0.54 11.59 -34.42
N SER A 225 -0.73 11.84 -34.76
CA SER A 225 -1.66 10.77 -35.16
C SER A 225 -2.51 11.15 -36.36
N ARG A 226 -2.06 12.13 -37.17
CA ARG A 226 -2.82 12.62 -38.33
C ARG A 226 -2.99 11.50 -39.37
N GLY A 227 -4.23 11.07 -39.57
CA GLY A 227 -4.56 10.01 -40.54
C GLY A 227 -4.14 8.60 -40.10
N GLN A 228 -3.71 8.41 -38.86
CA GLN A 228 -3.31 7.12 -38.33
C GLN A 228 -4.38 6.56 -37.37
N ALA A 229 -4.57 5.25 -37.42
CA ALA A 229 -5.34 4.54 -36.41
C ALA A 229 -4.57 4.50 -35.07
N PRO A 230 -5.26 4.31 -33.93
CA PRO A 230 -4.59 4.14 -32.65
C PRO A 230 -3.72 2.88 -32.66
N GLU A 231 -2.45 3.02 -32.30
CA GLU A 231 -1.50 1.91 -32.19
C GLU A 231 -1.82 0.97 -31.01
N SER A 232 -1.01 -0.08 -30.79
CA SER A 232 -1.21 -1.02 -29.69
C SER A 232 -1.33 -0.32 -28.32
N THR A 233 -0.55 0.74 -28.11
CA THR A 233 -0.59 1.60 -26.91
C THR A 233 -0.61 3.06 -27.33
N VAL A 234 -1.59 3.80 -26.83
CA VAL A 234 -1.68 5.25 -27.01
C VAL A 234 -1.65 5.97 -25.67
N TYR A 235 -1.39 7.28 -25.75
CA TYR A 235 -1.33 8.19 -24.63
C TYR A 235 -2.52 9.13 -24.67
N ILE A 236 -3.27 9.19 -23.58
CA ILE A 236 -4.39 10.11 -23.40
C ILE A 236 -4.19 10.96 -22.15
N THR A 237 -4.88 12.08 -22.07
CA THR A 237 -4.91 12.94 -20.87
C THR A 237 -6.32 13.02 -20.33
N LYS A 238 -6.47 13.17 -19.01
CA LYS A 238 -7.79 13.20 -18.37
C LYS A 238 -8.67 14.37 -18.79
N SER A 239 -8.06 15.54 -19.01
CA SER A 239 -8.75 16.77 -19.39
C SER A 239 -8.79 17.01 -20.90
N GLY A 240 -7.95 16.32 -21.68
CA GLY A 240 -7.92 16.46 -23.13
C GLY A 240 -8.91 15.52 -23.82
N ASN A 241 -9.15 15.77 -25.11
CA ASN A 241 -10.00 14.95 -25.97
C ASN A 241 -9.23 14.36 -27.15
N ARG A 242 -7.89 14.29 -27.06
CA ARG A 242 -7.04 13.74 -28.12
C ARG A 242 -6.21 12.57 -27.60
N TYR A 243 -6.06 11.55 -28.42
CA TYR A 243 -5.09 10.48 -28.22
C TYR A 243 -3.83 10.74 -29.04
N HIS A 244 -2.71 10.22 -28.53
CA HIS A 244 -1.39 10.40 -29.10
C HIS A 244 -0.70 9.05 -29.23
N ASN A 245 -0.12 8.75 -30.38
CA ASN A 245 0.73 7.56 -30.54
C ASN A 245 2.11 7.79 -29.90
N ASP A 246 2.63 9.02 -30.00
CA ASP A 246 3.93 9.39 -29.45
C ASP A 246 3.88 10.01 -28.06
N LYS A 247 4.66 9.46 -27.12
CA LYS A 247 4.90 10.08 -25.79
C LYS A 247 5.61 11.44 -25.90
N ASN A 248 6.33 11.66 -26.99
CA ASN A 248 7.13 12.86 -27.22
C ASN A 248 6.40 13.96 -28.00
N CYS A 249 5.11 13.76 -28.31
CA CYS A 249 4.29 14.75 -28.99
C CYS A 249 4.32 16.11 -28.26
N SER A 250 4.49 17.20 -29.01
CA SER A 250 4.42 18.59 -28.52
C SER A 250 3.06 18.93 -27.88
N GLY A 251 1.98 18.24 -28.27
CA GLY A 251 0.67 18.36 -27.63
C GLY A 251 0.60 17.76 -26.22
N LEU A 252 1.52 16.85 -25.87
CA LEU A 252 1.63 16.24 -24.53
C LEU A 252 2.76 16.86 -23.70
N LYS A 253 3.88 17.20 -24.33
CA LYS A 253 5.04 17.78 -23.65
C LYS A 253 5.01 19.30 -23.73
N ARG A 254 5.09 19.95 -22.57
CA ARG A 254 5.33 21.40 -22.47
C ARG A 254 6.78 21.63 -22.11
N SER A 255 7.52 22.32 -22.96
CA SER A 255 8.86 22.82 -22.63
C SER A 255 8.71 24.00 -21.67
N VAL A 256 9.11 23.78 -20.42
CA VAL A 256 9.05 24.77 -19.33
C VAL A 256 10.45 25.33 -19.11
N ARG A 257 10.55 26.65 -19.03
CA ARG A 257 11.76 27.36 -18.59
C ARG A 257 11.49 28.06 -17.27
N LEU A 258 12.54 28.21 -16.47
CA LEU A 258 12.51 28.95 -15.22
C LEU A 258 13.06 30.37 -15.49
N VAL A 259 12.33 31.38 -15.04
CA VAL A 259 12.60 32.80 -15.35
C VAL A 259 12.29 33.63 -14.09
N LYS A 260 13.01 34.74 -13.87
CA LYS A 260 12.69 35.69 -12.78
C LYS A 260 11.28 36.27 -12.99
N GLU A 261 10.52 36.53 -11.92
CA GLU A 261 9.17 37.11 -12.03
C GLU A 261 9.18 38.49 -12.72
N SER A 262 10.25 39.27 -12.50
CA SER A 262 10.51 40.55 -13.18
C SER A 262 10.65 40.40 -14.70
N GLU A 263 11.35 39.36 -15.16
CA GLU A 263 11.54 39.03 -16.59
C GLU A 263 10.29 38.41 -17.25
N ALA A 264 9.35 37.88 -16.45
CA ALA A 264 8.10 37.34 -16.97
C ALA A 264 7.16 38.45 -17.51
N GLY A 265 7.46 39.72 -17.22
CA GLY A 265 6.83 40.88 -17.86
C GLY A 265 5.30 40.88 -17.78
N ASN A 266 4.64 40.97 -18.95
CA ASN A 266 3.18 41.09 -19.10
C ASN A 266 2.40 39.77 -18.94
N LEU A 267 3.07 38.66 -18.61
CA LEU A 267 2.40 37.37 -18.40
C LEU A 267 1.52 37.45 -17.15
N HIS A 268 0.29 36.95 -17.25
CA HIS A 268 -0.59 36.90 -16.08
C HIS A 268 -0.31 35.66 -15.23
N ALA A 269 -0.56 35.79 -13.92
CA ALA A 269 -0.55 34.68 -12.99
C ALA A 269 -1.56 33.60 -13.39
N CYS A 270 -1.14 32.33 -13.40
CA CYS A 270 -2.06 31.22 -13.64
C CYS A 270 -3.14 31.16 -12.55
N LYS A 271 -4.42 31.14 -12.93
CA LYS A 271 -5.56 31.06 -12.00
C LYS A 271 -5.51 29.91 -10.97
N ARG A 272 -4.79 28.83 -11.25
CA ARG A 272 -4.70 27.66 -10.35
C ARG A 272 -3.52 27.69 -9.38
N CYS A 273 -2.43 28.38 -9.72
CA CYS A 273 -1.19 28.30 -8.94
C CYS A 273 -0.45 29.64 -8.79
N GLY A 274 -0.95 30.70 -9.39
CA GLY A 274 -0.43 32.05 -9.31
C GLY A 274 -1.03 32.81 -8.14
#